data_AF-M0BBT9-F1
#
_entry.id   AF-M0BBT9-F1
#
_cell.length_a   1.000
_cell.length_b   1.000
_cell.length_c   1.000
_cell.angle_alpha   90.00
_cell.angle_beta   90.00
_cell.angle_gamma   90.00
#
_symmetry.space_group_name_H-M   'P 1'
#
loop_
_entity.id
_entity.type
_entity.pdbx_description
1 polymer ?
#
loop_
_entity_poly.entity_id
_entity_poly.type
_entity_poly.pdbx_seq_one_letter_code
_entity_poly.pdbx_strand_id
1 'polypeptide(L)' 'MTEPTCKLVCTGCGLEMGYRERSLAEQAAEHHQRRDDEHVTFIVPPDWTPEEPVTHR' A
#
# COMPACT_ATOMS: atom_id res chain seq x y z
N MET A 1 -3.91 -9.24 -19.32
CA MET A 1 -4.07 -9.20 -17.85
C MET A 1 -4.44 -7.75 -17.51
N THR A 2 -5.48 -7.51 -16.71
CA THR A 2 -5.93 -6.14 -16.37
C THR A 2 -4.98 -5.46 -15.39
N GLU A 3 -4.68 -4.20 -15.66
CA GLU A 3 -3.77 -3.35 -14.87
C GLU A 3 -4.35 -3.04 -13.47
N PRO A 4 -3.50 -2.85 -12.45
CA PRO A 4 -3.95 -2.41 -11.13
C PRO A 4 -4.53 -0.99 -11.22
N THR A 5 -5.60 -0.73 -10.48
CA THR A 5 -6.26 0.58 -10.42
C THR A 5 -5.78 1.42 -9.24
N CYS A 6 -5.12 0.79 -8.28
CA CYS A 6 -4.50 1.43 -7.12
C CYS A 6 -3.34 0.59 -6.58
N LYS A 7 -2.55 1.18 -5.69
CA LYS A 7 -1.44 0.53 -5.00
C LYS A 7 -1.55 0.81 -3.50
N LEU A 8 -1.39 -0.22 -2.69
CA LEU A 8 -1.20 -0.12 -1.26
C LEU A 8 0.29 0.08 -0.98
N VAL A 9 0.63 1.10 -0.20
CA VAL A 9 2.00 1.40 0.21
C VAL A 9 2.07 1.46 1.72
N CYS A 10 3.01 0.74 2.33
CA CYS A 10 3.32 0.87 3.75
C CYS A 10 4.72 1.45 3.91
N THR A 11 4.80 2.62 4.55
CA THR A 11 6.09 3.30 4.76
C THR A 11 6.95 2.67 5.85
N GLY A 12 6.35 1.94 6.78
CA GLY A 12 7.07 1.21 7.83
C GLY A 12 7.72 -0.09 7.32
N CYS A 13 7.08 -0.79 6.38
CA CYS A 13 7.59 -2.05 5.83
C CYS A 13 8.41 -1.92 4.55
N GLY A 14 8.31 -0.79 3.82
CA GLY A 14 8.71 -0.77 2.41
C GLY A 14 7.80 -1.62 1.53
N LEU A 15 6.54 -1.85 1.93
CA LEU A 15 5.62 -2.68 1.16
C LEU A 15 4.95 -1.85 0.07
N GLU A 16 4.96 -2.37 -1.16
CA GLU A 16 4.23 -1.83 -2.30
C GLU A 16 3.46 -2.95 -3.01
N MET A 17 2.13 -2.84 -3.08
CA MET A 17 1.29 -3.89 -3.65
C MET A 17 0.15 -3.31 -4.49
N GLY A 18 0.08 -3.70 -5.77
CA GLY A 18 -0.98 -3.27 -6.69
C GLY A 18 -2.30 -4.04 -6.49
N TYR A 19 -3.42 -3.33 -6.56
CA TYR A 19 -4.78 -3.88 -6.47
C TYR A 19 -5.63 -3.42 -7.65
N ARG A 20 -6.50 -4.31 -8.14
CA ARG A 20 -7.50 -3.99 -9.18
C ARG A 20 -8.76 -3.36 -8.62
N GLU A 21 -9.09 -3.68 -7.37
CA GLU A 21 -10.27 -3.17 -6.68
C GLU A 21 -9.82 -2.44 -5.41
N ARG A 22 -10.32 -1.21 -5.24
CA ARG A 22 -9.99 -0.39 -4.07
C ARG A 22 -10.44 -1.05 -2.76
N SER A 23 -11.58 -1.73 -2.78
CA SER A 23 -12.13 -2.46 -1.63
C SER A 23 -11.19 -3.56 -1.11
N LEU A 24 -10.41 -4.19 -1.99
CA LEU A 24 -9.39 -5.18 -1.59
C LEU A 24 -8.16 -4.50 -0.98
N ALA A 25 -7.73 -3.36 -1.54
CA ALA A 25 -6.65 -2.56 -0.96
C ALA A 25 -7.03 -2.04 0.44
N GLU A 26 -8.28 -1.63 0.64
CA GLU A 26 -8.82 -1.17 1.93
C GLU A 26 -8.85 -2.28 2.97
N GLN A 27 -9.32 -3.48 2.60
CA GLN A 27 -9.27 -4.65 3.49
C GLN A 27 -7.83 -5.03 3.86
N ALA A 28 -6.92 -5.00 2.89
CA ALA A 28 -5.51 -5.28 3.14
C ALA A 28 -4.86 -4.22 4.04
N ALA A 29 -5.19 -2.94 3.85
CA ALA A 29 -4.74 -1.85 4.71
C ALA A 29 -5.23 -2.05 6.15
N GLU A 30 -6.53 -2.33 6.34
CA GLU A 30 -7.10 -2.56 7.66
C GLU A 30 -6.44 -3.77 8.35
N HIS A 31 -6.27 -4.87 7.62
CA HIS A 31 -5.61 -6.06 8.14
C HIS A 31 -4.14 -5.80 8.51
N HIS A 32 -3.44 -4.98 7.72
CA HIS A 32 -2.06 -4.60 8.00
C HIS A 32 -1.96 -3.69 9.23
N GLN A 33 -2.79 -2.66 9.32
CA GLN A 33 -2.84 -1.73 10.45
C GLN A 33 -3.15 -2.44 11.78
N ARG A 34 -3.96 -3.51 11.76
CA ARG A 34 -4.25 -4.33 12.95
C ARG A 34 -3.04 -5.16 13.41
N ARG A 35 -2.08 -5.45 12.52
CA ARG A 35 -0.87 -6.21 12.86
C ARG A 35 0.22 -5.31 13.41
N ASP A 36 0.36 -4.13 12.82
CA ASP A 36 1.45 -3.19 13.13
C ASP A 36 0.87 -1.78 13.22
N ASP A 37 0.54 -1.31 14.43
CA ASP A 37 -0.10 -0.01 14.63
C ASP A 37 0.82 1.19 14.41
N GLU A 38 2.15 1.00 14.49
CA GLU A 38 3.15 2.00 14.13
C GLU A 38 3.26 2.24 12.62
N HIS A 39 2.76 1.30 11.80
CA HIS A 39 2.89 1.38 10.36
C HIS A 39 1.76 2.18 9.74
N VAL A 40 2.11 3.19 8.94
CA VAL A 40 1.14 3.98 8.18
C VAL A 40 1.02 3.40 6.77
N THR A 41 -0.18 2.95 6.43
CA THR A 41 -0.52 2.48 5.08
C THR A 41 -1.32 3.50 4.28
N PHE A 42 -0.98 3.64 3.01
CA PHE A 42 -1.62 4.53 2.05
C PHE A 42 -2.15 3.75 0.85
N ILE A 43 -3.32 4.15 0.34
CA ILE A 43 -3.87 3.66 -0.93
C ILE A 43 -3.74 4.78 -1.94
N VAL A 44 -2.82 4.61 -2.89
CA VAL A 44 -2.40 5.61 -3.86
C VAL A 44 -2.71 5.16 -5.30
N PRO A 45 -2.68 6.06 -6.29
CA PRO A 45 -2.71 5.69 -7.70
C PRO A 45 -1.59 4.68 -8.07
N PRO A 46 -1.78 3.85 -9.10
CA PRO A 46 -0.82 2.80 -9.45
C PRO A 46 0.53 3.36 -9.93
N ASP A 47 0.51 4.55 -10.54
CA ASP A 47 1.66 5.31 -11.03
C ASP A 47 2.34 6.17 -9.95
N TRP A 48 1.77 6.24 -8.74
CA TRP A 48 2.35 7.03 -7.67
C TRP A 48 3.69 6.45 -7.22
N THR A 49 4.68 7.32 -7.10
CA THR A 49 5.99 7.04 -6.52
C THR A 49 6.24 7.97 -5.34
N PRO A 50 6.79 7.46 -4.22
CA PRO A 50 7.10 8.31 -3.09
C PRO A 50 8.22 9.29 -3.46
N GLU A 51 8.18 10.51 -2.89
CA GLU A 51 9.22 11.51 -3.09
C GLU A 51 10.55 11.09 -2.45
N GLU A 52 10.49 10.33 -1.35
CA GLU A 52 11.63 9.68 -0.71
C GLU A 52 11.46 8.16 -0.77
N PRO A 53 12.51 7.38 -1.13
CA PRO A 53 12.39 5.94 -1.26
C PRO A 53 11.97 5.31 0.07
N VAL A 54 10.96 4.44 0.01
CA VAL A 54 10.51 3.72 1.20
C VAL A 54 11.66 2.83 1.68
N THR A 55 12.20 3.10 2.87
CA THR A 55 13.32 2.36 3.42
C THR A 55 12.82 1.00 3.90
N HIS A 56 13.23 -0.07 3.21
CA HIS A 56 13.10 -1.43 3.72
C HIS A 56 13.99 -1.57 4.96
N ARG A 57 13.39 -1.64 6.14
CA ARG A 57 14.09 -1.94 7.39
C ARG A 57 14.00 -3.41 7.75
#